data_AF-A0A9R1JWT3-F1
#
_entry.id   AF-A0A9R1JWT3-F1
#
_cell.length_a   1.000
_cell.length_b   1.000
_cell.length_c   1.000
_cell.angle_alpha   90.00
_cell.angle_beta   90.00
_cell.angle_gamma   90.00
#
_symmetry.space_group_name_H-M   'P 1'
#
loop_
_entity.id
_entity.type
_entity.pdbx_description
1 polymer ?
#
loop_
_entity_poly.entity_id
_entity_poly.type
_entity_poly.pdbx_seq_one_letter_code
_entity_poly.pdbx_strand_id
1 'polypeptide(L)'
;MAAEEPSYFRSVPLQQEIHQRELRFKLYMRQIAETHGDQQKNQQVIVDMKQANKFGTLAVQDWTIRDGPGDDAKDVACAQGLHLGASSTKETPSWFTSFSIVFTGDGESDKFPLKFKGSSLQVMGTWTGEGSTKLAITGGTGEFANAQGFATHTIVDGDDKPRDGSIRKLVIDAMCLTFPTPKQVRVKKSGPWGGNGEEEHDILELKPQRLESVTITSGIVINSIAFTCIDQAEKKHNIGRSWGRDGELPADLGRETIHFTRSEIVKEVSGTFGTFRGDTIVTSLTFVTTLRTRGPFGKPNGTAFSVPNTNIVGFFVRAGSVVNALGVYELLENNNY
;
A
#
# COMPACT_ATOMS: atom_id res chain seq x y z
N MET A 1 -9.12 -34.76 -24.64
CA MET A 1 -9.55 -34.42 -23.27
C MET A 1 -8.30 -33.98 -22.53
N ALA A 2 -8.24 -32.73 -22.05
CA ALA A 2 -7.15 -32.31 -21.18
C ALA A 2 -7.28 -33.09 -19.86
N ALA A 3 -6.17 -33.66 -19.37
CA ALA A 3 -6.17 -34.34 -18.08
C ALA A 3 -6.51 -33.33 -16.97
N GLU A 4 -7.42 -33.69 -16.07
CA GLU A 4 -7.74 -32.85 -14.91
C GLU A 4 -6.50 -32.75 -13.99
N GLU A 5 -6.21 -31.54 -13.53
CA GLU A 5 -5.12 -31.29 -12.58
C GLU A 5 -5.40 -32.01 -11.25
N PRO A 6 -4.39 -32.65 -10.61
CA PRO A 6 -4.60 -33.34 -9.35
C PRO A 6 -4.91 -32.35 -8.22
N SER A 7 -5.67 -32.74 -7.20
CA SER A 7 -6.19 -31.84 -6.15
C SER A 7 -5.13 -31.06 -5.34
N TYR A 8 -3.88 -31.51 -5.36
CA TYR A 8 -2.74 -30.83 -4.71
C TYR A 8 -2.06 -29.79 -5.62
N PHE A 9 -2.45 -29.70 -6.89
CA PHE A 9 -1.87 -28.82 -7.88
C PHE A 9 -2.97 -27.95 -8.49
N ARG A 10 -2.70 -26.65 -8.55
CA ARG A 10 -3.56 -25.73 -9.27
C ARG A 10 -2.68 -24.69 -9.95
N SER A 11 -2.71 -24.67 -11.27
CA SER A 11 -2.16 -23.55 -12.02
C SER A 11 -3.22 -22.45 -12.12
N VAL A 12 -2.92 -21.26 -11.61
CA VAL A 12 -3.78 -20.09 -11.79
C VAL A 12 -3.01 -18.98 -12.50
N PRO A 13 -3.58 -18.36 -13.55
CA PRO A 13 -2.96 -17.20 -14.17
C PRO A 13 -2.89 -16.06 -13.14
N LEU A 14 -1.77 -15.34 -13.13
CA LEU A 14 -1.61 -14.16 -12.29
C LEU A 14 -2.53 -13.05 -12.82
N GLN A 15 -3.59 -12.74 -12.07
CA GLN A 15 -4.53 -11.66 -12.38
C GLN A 15 -4.23 -10.36 -11.61
N GLN A 16 -3.30 -10.42 -10.65
CA GLN A 16 -2.96 -9.29 -9.79
C GLN A 16 -1.94 -8.37 -10.47
N GLU A 17 -2.09 -7.07 -10.27
CA GLU A 17 -1.11 -6.08 -10.66
C GLU A 17 0.21 -6.32 -9.91
N ILE A 18 1.34 -6.20 -10.60
CA ILE A 18 2.67 -6.34 -10.00
C ILE A 18 3.32 -4.96 -10.00
N HIS A 19 3.75 -4.51 -8.83
CA HIS A 19 4.58 -3.32 -8.71
C HIS A 19 6.03 -3.73 -8.46
N GLN A 20 6.96 -3.03 -9.10
CA GLN A 20 8.40 -3.23 -8.94
C GLN A 20 8.97 -2.10 -8.10
N ARG A 21 9.79 -2.46 -7.10
CA ARG A 21 10.50 -1.50 -6.25
C ARG A 21 11.99 -1.79 -6.29
N GLU A 22 12.77 -0.83 -6.76
CA GLU A 22 14.23 -0.89 -6.68
C GLU A 22 14.69 -0.42 -5.29
N LEU A 23 15.68 -1.12 -4.75
CA LEU A 23 16.28 -0.87 -3.45
C LEU A 23 17.79 -0.76 -3.64
N ARG A 24 18.36 0.34 -3.14
CA ARG A 24 19.81 0.56 -3.13
C ARG A 24 20.27 0.91 -1.73
N PHE A 25 21.17 0.11 -1.20
CA PHE A 25 21.79 0.37 0.10
C PHE A 25 23.30 0.50 -0.05
N LYS A 26 23.86 1.43 0.74
CA LYS A 26 25.30 1.55 0.98
C LYS A 26 25.50 1.48 2.49
N LEU A 27 26.03 0.36 2.96
CA LEU A 27 26.19 0.02 4.36
C LEU A 27 27.62 -0.46 4.63
N TYR A 28 27.93 -0.77 5.88
CA TYR A 28 29.26 -1.18 6.30
C TYR A 28 29.20 -2.36 7.27
N MET A 29 29.68 -3.53 6.85
CA MET A 29 29.82 -4.71 7.70
C MET A 29 31.09 -4.61 8.54
N ARG A 30 31.00 -4.94 9.82
CA ARG A 30 32.15 -5.03 10.73
C ARG A 30 32.42 -6.48 11.08
N GLN A 31 33.58 -6.98 10.67
CA GLN A 31 34.05 -8.34 10.92
C GLN A 31 35.08 -8.32 12.04
N ILE A 32 34.80 -9.02 13.14
CA ILE A 32 35.70 -9.15 14.30
C ILE A 32 35.94 -10.65 14.53
N ALA A 33 37.02 -11.15 13.93
CA ALA A 33 37.42 -12.54 14.04
C ALA A 33 38.06 -12.86 15.41
N GLU A 34 38.11 -14.14 15.77
CA GLU A 34 38.75 -14.63 17.01
C GLU A 34 40.21 -14.19 17.19
N THR A 35 40.93 -13.92 16.09
CA THR A 35 42.30 -13.40 16.10
C THR A 35 42.42 -12.03 16.77
N HIS A 36 41.31 -11.32 16.97
CA HIS A 36 41.24 -10.00 17.61
C HIS A 36 40.92 -10.04 19.12
N GLY A 37 40.82 -11.24 19.71
CA GLY A 37 40.53 -11.45 21.14
C GLY A 37 39.05 -11.72 21.45
N ASP A 38 38.79 -12.46 22.53
CA ASP A 38 37.48 -13.07 22.79
C ASP A 38 36.35 -12.12 23.18
N GLN A 39 36.64 -10.91 23.66
CA GLN A 39 35.62 -10.06 24.30
C GLN A 39 34.64 -9.38 23.31
N GLN A 40 34.93 -9.34 22.01
CA GLN A 40 34.07 -8.67 21.00
C GLN A 40 33.97 -9.45 19.67
N LYS A 41 34.36 -10.72 19.63
CA LYS A 41 34.27 -11.50 18.40
C LYS A 41 32.80 -11.64 17.95
N ASN A 42 32.58 -11.48 16.66
CA ASN A 42 31.27 -11.67 16.03
C ASN A 42 31.32 -12.72 14.91
N GLN A 43 32.34 -13.57 14.98
CA GLN A 43 32.58 -14.71 14.12
C GLN A 43 33.27 -15.81 14.92
N GLN A 44 32.98 -17.07 14.59
CA GLN A 44 33.65 -18.23 15.18
C GLN A 44 33.93 -19.31 14.11
N VAL A 45 35.17 -19.77 14.01
CA VAL A 45 35.57 -20.97 13.26
C VAL A 45 35.09 -22.19 14.03
N ILE A 46 34.32 -23.04 13.36
CA ILE A 46 33.74 -24.27 13.93
C ILE A 46 34.42 -25.53 13.40
N VAL A 47 34.99 -25.47 12.19
CA VAL A 47 35.78 -26.54 11.59
C VAL A 47 37.00 -25.92 10.92
N ASP A 48 38.18 -26.47 11.18
CA ASP A 48 39.40 -26.12 10.45
C ASP A 48 40.17 -27.39 10.07
N MET A 49 40.17 -27.70 8.77
CA MET A 49 40.90 -28.85 8.22
C MET A 49 42.41 -28.58 8.09
N LYS A 50 42.88 -27.36 8.36
CA LYS A 50 44.29 -26.93 8.25
C LYS A 50 44.89 -27.20 6.86
N GLN A 51 44.06 -27.11 5.83
CA GLN A 51 44.48 -27.27 4.43
C GLN A 51 45.01 -25.96 3.85
N ALA A 52 45.76 -26.06 2.76
CA ALA A 52 46.14 -24.91 1.95
C ALA A 52 44.88 -24.10 1.54
N ASN A 53 45.04 -22.79 1.41
CA ASN A 53 43.98 -21.86 0.97
C ASN A 53 42.71 -21.86 1.86
N LYS A 54 42.83 -22.32 3.12
CA LYS A 54 41.70 -22.46 4.06
C LYS A 54 40.61 -23.40 3.57
N PHE A 55 40.95 -24.33 2.67
CA PHE A 55 39.97 -25.28 2.15
C PHE A 55 39.36 -26.12 3.27
N GLY A 56 38.03 -26.18 3.31
CA GLY A 56 37.29 -26.90 4.36
C GLY A 56 37.21 -26.17 5.70
N THR A 57 37.77 -24.96 5.84
CA THR A 57 37.56 -24.13 7.02
C THR A 57 36.14 -23.56 6.99
N LEU A 58 35.33 -23.82 8.02
CA LEU A 58 33.96 -23.33 8.17
C LEU A 58 33.88 -22.42 9.39
N ALA A 59 33.29 -21.24 9.20
CA ALA A 59 33.01 -20.30 10.27
C ALA A 59 31.55 -19.84 10.22
N VAL A 60 30.99 -19.59 11.40
CA VAL A 60 29.70 -18.90 11.59
C VAL A 60 29.95 -17.43 11.87
N GLN A 61 29.04 -16.57 11.46
CA GLN A 61 29.14 -15.12 11.58
C GLN A 61 27.84 -14.48 12.06
N ASP A 62 27.99 -13.38 12.79
CA ASP A 62 26.95 -12.43 13.18
C ASP A 62 27.52 -11.01 13.03
N TRP A 63 27.89 -10.65 11.79
CA TRP A 63 28.59 -9.38 11.55
C TRP A 63 27.65 -8.19 11.66
N THR A 64 27.97 -7.25 12.53
CA THR A 64 27.23 -5.99 12.66
C THR A 64 27.28 -5.18 11.36
N ILE A 65 26.15 -4.64 10.92
CA ILE A 65 26.03 -3.77 9.75
C ILE A 65 25.62 -2.37 10.20
N ARG A 66 26.39 -1.39 9.75
CA ARG A 66 26.22 0.03 10.10
C ARG A 66 25.85 0.90 8.91
N ASP A 67 25.21 2.04 9.17
CA ASP A 67 24.85 3.04 8.16
C ASP A 67 26.03 3.93 7.70
N GLY A 68 27.16 3.85 8.41
CA GLY A 68 28.40 4.56 8.09
C GLY A 68 29.65 3.79 8.52
N PRO A 69 30.85 4.22 8.08
CA PRO A 69 32.11 3.60 8.46
C PRO A 69 32.68 4.11 9.79
N GLY A 70 32.27 5.30 10.24
CA GLY A 70 32.82 6.00 11.40
C GLY A 70 32.36 5.44 12.75
N ASP A 71 32.94 5.96 13.83
CA ASP A 71 32.63 5.55 15.21
C ASP A 71 31.25 6.02 15.67
N ASP A 72 30.68 7.04 15.02
CA ASP A 72 29.34 7.58 15.25
C ASP A 72 28.24 6.86 14.46
N ALA A 73 28.61 5.87 13.63
CA ALA A 73 27.68 5.13 12.81
C ALA A 73 26.74 4.25 13.65
N LYS A 74 25.48 4.14 13.22
CA LYS A 74 24.46 3.35 13.91
C LYS A 74 24.41 1.93 13.37
N ASP A 75 24.18 0.98 14.27
CA ASP A 75 23.89 -0.40 13.91
C ASP A 75 22.48 -0.49 13.33
N VAL A 76 22.34 -1.01 12.11
CA VAL A 76 21.06 -1.06 11.38
C VAL A 76 20.63 -2.47 11.00
N ALA A 77 21.58 -3.41 10.95
CA ALA A 77 21.33 -4.80 10.62
C ALA A 77 22.46 -5.71 11.13
N CYS A 78 22.27 -7.02 11.02
CA CYS A 78 23.32 -8.03 11.20
C CYS A 78 23.39 -8.97 9.98
N ALA A 79 24.59 -9.38 9.58
CA ALA A 79 24.82 -10.44 8.60
C ALA A 79 25.07 -11.77 9.31
N GLN A 80 24.02 -12.58 9.38
CA GLN A 80 23.94 -13.81 10.17
C GLN A 80 23.98 -15.03 9.26
N GLY A 81 24.99 -15.88 9.43
CA GLY A 81 25.15 -17.07 8.58
C GLY A 81 26.52 -17.70 8.68
N LEU A 82 27.06 -18.13 7.55
CA LEU A 82 28.32 -18.86 7.48
C LEU A 82 29.18 -18.50 6.27
N HIS A 83 30.46 -18.84 6.36
CA HIS A 83 31.36 -18.92 5.21
C HIS A 83 32.28 -20.14 5.31
N LEU A 84 32.52 -20.77 4.16
CA LEU A 84 33.28 -22.00 3.96
C LEU A 84 34.40 -21.79 2.95
N GLY A 85 35.63 -22.15 3.29
CA GLY A 85 36.74 -22.17 2.35
C GLY A 85 36.50 -23.24 1.29
N ALA A 86 36.16 -22.80 0.07
CA ALA A 86 35.52 -23.62 -0.96
C ALA A 86 36.47 -24.09 -2.07
N SER A 87 37.74 -23.65 -2.07
CA SER A 87 38.71 -24.05 -3.09
C SER A 87 40.05 -24.41 -2.47
N SER A 88 40.58 -25.57 -2.85
CA SER A 88 41.93 -26.03 -2.53
C SER A 88 42.97 -25.61 -3.58
N THR A 89 42.54 -25.24 -4.79
CA THR A 89 43.39 -25.10 -5.97
C THR A 89 43.68 -23.66 -6.39
N LYS A 90 42.91 -22.68 -5.90
CA LYS A 90 43.14 -21.27 -6.21
C LYS A 90 44.35 -20.72 -5.49
N GLU A 91 45.04 -19.75 -6.10
CA GLU A 91 46.18 -19.05 -5.49
C GLU A 91 45.77 -18.23 -4.27
N THR A 92 44.52 -17.74 -4.22
CA THR A 92 43.96 -17.01 -3.09
C THR A 92 42.77 -17.74 -2.47
N PRO A 93 42.55 -17.60 -1.14
CA PRO A 93 41.39 -18.20 -0.47
C PRO A 93 40.06 -17.75 -1.10
N SER A 94 39.23 -18.74 -1.41
CA SER A 94 37.89 -18.55 -1.99
C SER A 94 36.85 -19.03 -0.99
N TRP A 95 35.94 -18.16 -0.62
CA TRP A 95 34.95 -18.39 0.43
C TRP A 95 33.56 -18.47 -0.17
N PHE A 96 32.91 -19.62 -0.07
CA PHE A 96 31.48 -19.72 -0.27
C PHE A 96 30.78 -19.14 0.97
N THR A 97 29.75 -18.32 0.78
CA THR A 97 29.00 -17.73 1.88
C THR A 97 27.49 -17.86 1.65
N SER A 98 26.78 -18.03 2.75
CA SER A 98 25.33 -18.01 2.81
C SER A 98 24.93 -17.37 4.13
N PHE A 99 24.22 -16.25 4.05
CA PHE A 99 23.80 -15.49 5.22
C PHE A 99 22.54 -14.68 4.95
N SER A 100 21.85 -14.34 6.02
CA SER A 100 20.75 -13.38 6.03
C SER A 100 21.27 -12.02 6.49
N ILE A 101 20.88 -10.95 5.81
CA ILE A 101 20.97 -9.59 6.35
C ILE A 101 19.67 -9.32 7.07
N VAL A 102 19.70 -9.28 8.40
CA VAL A 102 18.53 -9.06 9.27
C VAL A 102 18.54 -7.61 9.75
N PHE A 103 17.54 -6.82 9.37
CA PHE A 103 17.46 -5.41 9.74
C PHE A 103 16.85 -5.24 11.12
N THR A 104 17.57 -4.59 12.02
CA THR A 104 17.28 -4.50 13.46
C THR A 104 16.96 -3.08 13.93
N GLY A 105 17.18 -2.08 13.09
CA GLY A 105 17.17 -0.65 13.40
C GLY A 105 16.12 -0.20 14.43
N ASP A 106 16.60 0.55 15.42
CA ASP A 106 15.92 1.02 16.62
C ASP A 106 15.48 2.48 16.51
N GLY A 107 14.75 2.85 15.46
CA GLY A 107 13.76 3.94 15.47
C GLY A 107 14.12 5.38 15.84
N GLU A 108 15.34 5.71 16.25
CA GLU A 108 15.69 7.05 16.75
C GLU A 108 16.58 7.84 15.78
N SER A 109 16.45 7.65 14.47
CA SER A 109 17.01 8.63 13.52
C SER A 109 16.16 8.79 12.28
N ASP A 110 16.10 10.03 11.80
CA ASP A 110 15.62 10.41 10.46
C ASP A 110 16.43 9.75 9.31
N LYS A 111 17.47 8.96 9.62
CA LYS A 111 18.44 8.42 8.67
C LYS A 111 18.18 6.98 8.25
N PHE A 112 17.50 6.15 9.07
CA PHE A 112 17.17 4.78 8.68
C PHE A 112 15.72 4.43 9.03
N PRO A 113 14.88 4.06 8.04
CA PRO A 113 13.45 3.96 8.28
C PRO A 113 13.10 2.71 9.10
N LEU A 114 12.34 2.91 10.18
CA LEU A 114 11.71 1.88 11.02
C LEU A 114 11.03 0.75 10.24
N LYS A 115 10.56 1.06 9.02
CA LYS A 115 9.83 0.13 8.16
C LYS A 115 10.58 -1.17 7.87
N PHE A 116 11.92 -1.17 7.89
CA PHE A 116 12.70 -2.38 7.59
C PHE A 116 12.93 -3.29 8.79
N LYS A 117 12.59 -2.86 10.01
CA LYS A 117 12.82 -3.65 11.22
C LYS A 117 12.14 -5.03 11.12
N GLY A 118 12.91 -6.08 11.38
CA GLY A 118 12.45 -7.47 11.29
C GLY A 118 12.40 -8.04 9.86
N SER A 119 12.66 -7.22 8.84
CA SER A 119 12.79 -7.70 7.45
C SER A 119 14.19 -8.21 7.19
N SER A 120 14.35 -9.14 6.23
CA SER A 120 15.65 -9.70 5.90
C SER A 120 15.89 -9.90 4.41
N LEU A 121 17.15 -9.85 3.97
CA LEU A 121 17.59 -10.28 2.64
C LEU A 121 18.38 -11.58 2.75
N GLN A 122 18.17 -12.52 1.84
CA GLN A 122 18.95 -13.75 1.73
C GLN A 122 20.07 -13.58 0.70
N VAL A 123 21.31 -13.79 1.14
CA VAL A 123 22.52 -13.55 0.33
C VAL A 123 23.33 -14.83 0.23
N MET A 124 23.75 -15.18 -0.98
CA MET A 124 24.56 -16.37 -1.24
C MET A 124 25.54 -16.12 -2.39
N GLY A 125 26.74 -16.67 -2.29
CA GLY A 125 27.71 -16.60 -3.38
C GLY A 125 29.11 -17.00 -2.95
N THR A 126 30.07 -16.80 -3.86
CA THR A 126 31.48 -17.06 -3.59
C THR A 126 32.26 -15.76 -3.76
N TRP A 127 33.11 -15.46 -2.79
CA TRP A 127 34.00 -14.31 -2.83
C TRP A 127 35.47 -14.74 -2.67
N THR A 128 36.37 -13.92 -3.19
CA THR A 128 37.82 -14.06 -3.03
C THR A 128 38.32 -12.96 -2.13
N GLY A 129 39.41 -13.19 -1.39
CA GLY A 129 40.04 -12.16 -0.55
C GLY A 129 40.47 -10.90 -1.32
N GLU A 130 40.56 -10.97 -2.65
CA GLU A 130 40.89 -9.87 -3.55
C GLU A 130 39.66 -9.43 -4.38
N GLY A 131 39.49 -8.11 -4.51
CA GLY A 131 38.50 -7.49 -5.40
C GLY A 131 37.07 -7.41 -4.85
N SER A 132 36.18 -6.79 -5.63
CA SER A 132 34.74 -6.78 -5.38
C SER A 132 34.08 -7.98 -6.07
N THR A 133 33.40 -8.85 -5.33
CA THR A 133 32.60 -9.93 -5.91
C THR A 133 31.12 -9.67 -5.71
N LYS A 134 30.30 -10.12 -6.68
CA LYS A 134 28.84 -10.02 -6.63
C LYS A 134 28.28 -11.30 -6.00
N LEU A 135 27.68 -11.14 -4.83
CA LEU A 135 26.87 -12.15 -4.16
C LEU A 135 25.42 -12.01 -4.64
N ALA A 136 24.73 -13.12 -4.88
CA ALA A 136 23.33 -13.11 -5.29
C ALA A 136 22.43 -12.85 -4.09
N ILE A 137 21.43 -11.99 -4.29
CA ILE A 137 20.27 -11.87 -3.41
C ILE A 137 19.20 -12.78 -3.99
N THR A 138 18.86 -13.83 -3.26
CA THR A 138 17.97 -14.91 -3.73
C THR A 138 16.55 -14.80 -3.19
N GLY A 139 16.33 -13.89 -2.24
CA GLY A 139 15.03 -13.68 -1.63
C GLY A 139 15.09 -12.67 -0.49
N GLY A 140 13.95 -12.48 0.16
CA GLY A 140 13.84 -11.69 1.37
C GLY A 140 12.49 -11.87 2.06
N THR A 141 12.36 -11.27 3.23
CA THR A 141 11.16 -11.33 4.08
C THR A 141 10.68 -9.91 4.41
N GLY A 142 9.43 -9.80 4.88
CA GLY A 142 8.83 -8.51 5.24
C GLY A 142 8.85 -7.52 4.06
N GLU A 143 9.44 -6.36 4.27
CA GLU A 143 9.61 -5.32 3.24
C GLU A 143 10.47 -5.77 2.04
N PHE A 144 11.22 -6.87 2.17
CA PHE A 144 12.05 -7.43 1.11
C PHE A 144 11.47 -8.71 0.52
N ALA A 145 10.17 -8.98 0.73
CA ALA A 145 9.51 -10.11 0.11
C ALA A 145 9.70 -10.09 -1.43
N ASN A 146 10.02 -11.25 -1.99
CA ASN A 146 10.31 -11.43 -3.43
C ASN A 146 11.52 -10.60 -3.93
N ALA A 147 12.47 -10.26 -3.05
CA ALA A 147 13.69 -9.56 -3.46
C ALA A 147 14.59 -10.45 -4.33
N GLN A 148 15.16 -9.88 -5.39
CA GLN A 148 16.22 -10.47 -6.21
C GLN A 148 17.23 -9.39 -6.59
N GLY A 149 18.51 -9.74 -6.70
CA GLY A 149 19.54 -8.77 -7.06
C GLY A 149 20.94 -9.20 -6.67
N PHE A 150 21.79 -8.21 -6.36
CA PHE A 150 23.18 -8.45 -6.01
C PHE A 150 23.61 -7.63 -4.80
N ALA A 151 24.46 -8.23 -3.97
CA ALA A 151 25.23 -7.55 -2.97
C ALA A 151 26.72 -7.60 -3.36
N THR A 152 27.46 -6.52 -3.16
CA THR A 152 28.91 -6.49 -3.31
C THR A 152 29.53 -6.04 -2.01
N HIS A 153 30.69 -6.61 -1.67
CA HIS A 153 31.48 -6.11 -0.56
C HIS A 153 32.91 -5.82 -0.97
N THR A 154 33.49 -4.79 -0.37
CA THR A 154 34.90 -4.40 -0.53
C THR A 154 35.48 -4.04 0.83
N ILE A 155 36.67 -4.53 1.14
CA ILE A 155 37.38 -4.16 2.37
C ILE A 155 37.79 -2.69 2.24
N VAL A 156 37.45 -1.87 3.23
CA VAL A 156 37.73 -0.42 3.25
C VAL A 156 38.62 0.00 4.43
N ASP A 157 38.60 -0.77 5.51
CA ASP A 157 39.60 -0.70 6.59
C ASP A 157 40.02 -2.14 6.91
N GLY A 158 41.33 -2.37 6.88
CA GLY A 158 41.94 -3.70 7.00
C GLY A 158 42.14 -4.13 8.45
N ASP A 159 42.70 -5.32 8.64
CA ASP A 159 42.94 -5.89 9.99
C ASP A 159 44.15 -5.25 10.72
N ASP A 160 44.59 -4.06 10.31
CA ASP A 160 45.80 -3.38 10.82
C ASP A 160 45.67 -2.98 12.31
N LYS A 161 44.46 -2.97 12.85
CA LYS A 161 44.17 -2.67 14.26
C LYS A 161 43.66 -3.91 15.00
N PRO A 162 44.37 -4.42 16.03
CA PRO A 162 44.01 -5.66 16.72
C PRO A 162 42.63 -5.66 17.38
N ARG A 163 42.03 -4.52 17.70
CA ARG A 163 40.74 -4.44 18.41
C ARG A 163 39.55 -4.05 17.54
N ASP A 164 39.80 -3.50 16.35
CA ASP A 164 38.74 -2.81 15.59
C ASP A 164 38.09 -3.70 14.53
N GLY A 165 38.74 -4.81 14.17
CA GLY A 165 38.31 -5.73 13.12
C GLY A 165 38.38 -5.09 11.73
N SER A 166 37.99 -5.83 10.70
CA SER A 166 37.91 -5.30 9.33
C SER A 166 36.54 -4.68 9.04
N ILE A 167 36.55 -3.55 8.34
CA ILE A 167 35.34 -2.89 7.84
C ILE A 167 35.20 -3.19 6.35
N ARG A 168 34.05 -3.73 5.98
CA ARG A 168 33.68 -4.04 4.59
C ARG A 168 32.52 -3.15 4.17
N LYS A 169 32.75 -2.29 3.19
CA LYS A 169 31.66 -1.56 2.52
C LYS A 169 30.77 -2.59 1.81
N LEU A 170 29.48 -2.55 2.08
CA LEU A 170 28.44 -3.38 1.50
C LEU A 170 27.55 -2.51 0.61
N VAL A 171 27.43 -2.87 -0.67
CA VAL A 171 26.49 -2.23 -1.60
C VAL A 171 25.47 -3.28 -2.03
N ILE A 172 24.19 -2.95 -1.85
CA ILE A 172 23.06 -3.83 -2.17
C ILE A 172 22.26 -3.16 -3.26
N ASP A 173 22.07 -3.85 -4.38
CA ASP A 173 21.18 -3.46 -5.48
C ASP A 173 20.16 -4.58 -5.67
N ALA A 174 18.92 -4.35 -5.24
CA ALA A 174 17.85 -5.35 -5.27
C ALA A 174 16.56 -4.80 -5.86
N MET A 175 15.81 -5.66 -6.54
CA MET A 175 14.44 -5.41 -6.98
C MET A 175 13.50 -6.27 -6.15
N CYS A 176 12.43 -5.68 -5.60
CA CYS A 176 11.35 -6.40 -4.94
C CYS A 176 10.08 -6.34 -5.79
N LEU A 177 9.37 -7.46 -5.88
CA LEU A 177 8.02 -7.51 -6.43
C LEU A 177 7.01 -7.37 -5.30
N THR A 178 6.18 -6.34 -5.38
CA THR A 178 5.07 -6.12 -4.46
C THR A 178 3.75 -6.40 -5.16
N PHE A 179 2.87 -7.10 -4.46
CA PHE A 179 1.56 -7.52 -4.93
C PHE A 179 0.52 -6.71 -4.15
N PRO A 180 0.17 -5.49 -4.58
CA PRO A 180 -0.80 -4.66 -3.88
C PRO A 180 -2.12 -5.40 -3.76
N THR A 181 -2.60 -5.59 -2.54
CA THR A 181 -3.94 -6.14 -2.33
C THR A 181 -4.94 -5.21 -3.01
N PRO A 182 -5.86 -5.72 -3.85
CA PRO A 182 -6.90 -4.87 -4.41
C PRO A 182 -7.61 -4.16 -3.26
N LYS A 183 -7.62 -2.82 -3.26
CA LYS A 183 -8.42 -2.06 -2.30
C LYS A 183 -9.87 -2.46 -2.54
N GLN A 184 -10.40 -3.37 -1.73
CA GLN A 184 -11.83 -3.68 -1.74
C GLN A 184 -12.57 -2.44 -1.25
N VAL A 185 -12.90 -1.53 -2.17
CA VAL A 185 -13.76 -0.41 -1.88
C VAL A 185 -15.15 -1.00 -1.61
N ARG A 186 -15.53 -1.03 -0.33
CA ARG A 186 -16.86 -1.46 0.12
C ARG A 186 -17.75 -0.23 0.18
N VAL A 187 -18.93 -0.34 -0.39
CA VAL A 187 -19.93 0.72 -0.39
C VAL A 187 -21.11 0.27 0.45
N LYS A 188 -21.53 1.09 1.41
CA LYS A 188 -22.74 0.87 2.23
C LYS A 188 -23.88 1.72 1.69
N LYS A 189 -25.09 1.14 1.62
CA LYS A 189 -26.33 1.89 1.34
C LYS A 189 -26.95 2.38 2.64
N SER A 190 -27.36 3.65 2.66
CA SER A 190 -28.19 4.21 3.74
C SER A 190 -29.42 4.91 3.14
N GLY A 191 -30.59 4.72 3.78
CA GLY A 191 -31.89 5.14 3.27
C GLY A 191 -32.64 4.02 2.52
N PRO A 192 -33.55 4.34 1.59
CA PRO A 192 -33.89 5.68 1.13
C PRO A 192 -34.87 6.40 2.08
N TRP A 193 -34.86 7.72 2.08
CA TRP A 193 -35.83 8.56 2.80
C TRP A 193 -36.77 9.23 1.80
N GLY A 194 -38.08 9.09 2.02
CA GLY A 194 -39.11 9.60 1.13
C GLY A 194 -40.24 8.60 0.90
N GLY A 195 -40.94 8.74 -0.23
CA GLY A 195 -42.06 7.88 -0.62
C GLY A 195 -41.67 6.66 -1.46
N ASN A 196 -42.68 5.89 -1.86
CA ASN A 196 -42.48 4.65 -2.61
C ASN A 196 -42.05 4.87 -4.07
N GLY A 197 -42.38 6.02 -4.67
CA GLY A 197 -42.06 6.32 -6.07
C GLY A 197 -42.61 5.32 -7.07
N GLU A 198 -42.33 5.56 -8.35
CA GLU A 198 -42.75 4.67 -9.45
C GLU A 198 -41.60 3.76 -9.88
N GLU A 199 -40.39 4.33 -10.03
CA GLU A 199 -39.20 3.59 -10.45
C GLU A 199 -38.06 3.69 -9.43
N GLU A 200 -37.34 2.59 -9.22
CA GLU A 200 -36.13 2.54 -8.40
C GLU A 200 -34.88 2.56 -9.30
N HIS A 201 -33.95 3.46 -9.01
CA HIS A 201 -32.69 3.57 -9.71
C HIS A 201 -31.52 3.34 -8.75
N ASP A 202 -30.96 2.13 -8.83
CA ASP A 202 -29.83 1.65 -8.05
C ASP A 202 -28.62 1.39 -8.97
N ILE A 203 -27.43 1.82 -8.55
CA ILE A 203 -26.18 1.67 -9.29
C ILE A 203 -25.11 0.90 -8.50
N LEU A 204 -25.51 -0.01 -7.61
CA LEU A 204 -24.58 -0.74 -6.73
C LEU A 204 -23.48 -1.49 -7.50
N GLU A 205 -23.78 -2.02 -8.69
CA GLU A 205 -22.81 -2.70 -9.55
C GLU A 205 -21.67 -1.80 -10.02
N LEU A 206 -21.90 -0.48 -10.09
CA LEU A 206 -20.90 0.51 -10.50
C LEU A 206 -19.76 0.68 -9.48
N LYS A 207 -20.02 0.36 -8.20
CA LYS A 207 -19.08 0.53 -7.09
C LYS A 207 -18.39 1.91 -7.10
N PRO A 208 -19.17 3.00 -6.95
CA PRO A 208 -18.63 4.35 -6.98
C PRO A 208 -17.59 4.55 -5.87
N GLN A 209 -16.50 5.23 -6.19
CA GLN A 209 -15.39 5.52 -5.26
C GLN A 209 -15.25 7.01 -4.96
N ARG A 210 -15.63 7.89 -5.89
CA ARG A 210 -15.55 9.34 -5.70
C ARG A 210 -16.70 10.06 -6.38
N LEU A 211 -17.35 10.95 -5.67
CA LEU A 211 -18.35 11.86 -6.21
C LEU A 211 -17.67 13.12 -6.76
N GLU A 212 -17.86 13.46 -8.04
CA GLU A 212 -17.28 14.66 -8.66
C GLU A 212 -18.24 15.84 -8.73
N SER A 213 -19.52 15.57 -8.97
CA SER A 213 -20.51 16.64 -9.03
C SER A 213 -21.91 16.14 -8.76
N VAL A 214 -22.76 17.03 -8.24
CA VAL A 214 -24.19 16.81 -8.09
C VAL A 214 -24.94 17.97 -8.72
N THR A 215 -25.91 17.66 -9.57
CA THR A 215 -26.81 18.61 -10.21
C THR A 215 -28.21 18.42 -9.64
N ILE A 216 -28.80 19.49 -9.14
CA ILE A 216 -30.13 19.47 -8.50
C ILE A 216 -31.01 20.46 -9.23
N THR A 217 -32.21 20.01 -9.58
CA THR A 217 -33.30 20.89 -9.99
C THR A 217 -34.30 20.96 -8.84
N SER A 218 -34.58 22.17 -8.36
CA SER A 218 -35.48 22.37 -7.24
C SER A 218 -36.32 23.63 -7.37
N GLY A 219 -37.51 23.58 -6.79
CA GLY A 219 -38.39 24.73 -6.59
C GLY A 219 -38.94 24.70 -5.17
N ILE A 220 -40.21 24.35 -5.01
CA ILE A 220 -40.79 24.05 -3.69
C ILE A 220 -40.27 22.70 -3.16
N VAL A 221 -39.91 21.78 -4.06
CA VAL A 221 -39.54 20.40 -3.77
C VAL A 221 -38.30 20.02 -4.60
N ILE A 222 -37.75 18.83 -4.41
CA ILE A 222 -36.67 18.32 -5.27
C ILE A 222 -37.28 17.67 -6.51
N ASN A 223 -37.11 18.33 -7.65
CA ASN A 223 -37.68 17.89 -8.93
C ASN A 223 -36.80 16.85 -9.61
N SER A 224 -35.47 17.04 -9.59
CA SER A 224 -34.55 16.05 -10.13
C SER A 224 -33.17 16.13 -9.48
N ILE A 225 -32.46 15.00 -9.52
CA ILE A 225 -31.08 14.89 -9.09
C ILE A 225 -30.27 14.06 -10.08
N ALA A 226 -29.11 14.59 -10.48
CA ALA A 226 -28.12 13.89 -11.30
C ALA A 226 -26.75 14.03 -10.64
N PHE A 227 -25.83 13.12 -10.91
CA PHE A 227 -24.48 13.23 -10.39
C PHE A 227 -23.44 12.59 -11.30
N THR A 228 -22.19 12.97 -11.10
CA THR A 228 -21.05 12.33 -11.75
C THR A 228 -20.15 11.72 -10.70
N CYS A 229 -19.78 10.46 -10.88
CA CYS A 229 -18.87 9.73 -10.00
C CYS A 229 -17.77 9.01 -10.79
N ILE A 230 -16.75 8.57 -10.09
CA ILE A 230 -15.67 7.74 -10.62
C ILE A 230 -15.76 6.36 -9.97
N ASP A 231 -15.66 5.32 -10.78
CA ASP A 231 -15.64 3.94 -10.31
C ASP A 231 -14.21 3.50 -9.91
N GLN A 232 -14.09 2.24 -9.47
CA GLN A 232 -12.80 1.66 -9.08
C GLN A 232 -11.78 1.54 -10.24
N ALA A 233 -12.24 1.60 -11.49
CA ALA A 233 -11.41 1.55 -12.68
C ALA A 233 -10.98 2.96 -13.14
N GLU A 234 -11.14 3.98 -12.30
CA GLU A 234 -10.88 5.39 -12.60
C GLU A 234 -11.71 5.91 -13.80
N LYS A 235 -12.84 5.24 -14.11
CA LYS A 235 -13.74 5.65 -15.18
C LYS A 235 -14.82 6.57 -14.63
N LYS A 236 -15.03 7.67 -15.35
CA LYS A 236 -16.06 8.68 -15.04
C LYS A 236 -17.42 8.25 -15.56
N HIS A 237 -18.44 8.35 -14.71
CA HIS A 237 -19.82 7.98 -15.00
C HIS A 237 -20.77 9.13 -14.67
N ASN A 238 -21.68 9.45 -15.60
CA ASN A 238 -22.70 10.47 -15.42
C ASN A 238 -24.05 9.77 -15.24
N ILE A 239 -24.63 9.90 -14.05
CA ILE A 239 -25.80 9.18 -13.56
C ILE A 239 -26.97 10.15 -13.34
N GLY A 240 -28.19 9.69 -13.60
CA GLY A 240 -29.40 10.42 -13.22
C GLY A 240 -29.82 11.54 -14.17
N ARG A 241 -29.45 11.47 -15.46
CA ARG A 241 -29.83 12.49 -16.45
C ARG A 241 -31.36 12.73 -16.57
N SER A 242 -32.18 11.80 -16.10
CA SER A 242 -33.66 11.84 -16.15
C SER A 242 -34.35 11.56 -14.80
N TRP A 243 -33.61 11.46 -13.68
CA TRP A 243 -34.22 11.03 -12.41
C TRP A 243 -35.13 12.12 -11.83
N GLY A 244 -36.43 11.96 -12.05
CA GLY A 244 -37.49 12.83 -11.57
C GLY A 244 -38.18 13.61 -12.69
N ARG A 245 -37.49 14.14 -13.71
CA ARG A 245 -38.22 14.83 -14.79
C ARG A 245 -37.42 14.94 -16.08
N ASP A 246 -38.08 14.63 -17.20
CA ASP A 246 -37.57 14.85 -18.55
C ASP A 246 -38.16 16.14 -19.18
N GLY A 247 -37.35 16.86 -19.96
CA GLY A 247 -37.78 18.02 -20.76
C GLY A 247 -37.44 19.41 -20.22
N GLU A 248 -37.92 20.44 -20.91
CA GLU A 248 -37.60 21.86 -20.68
C GLU A 248 -38.06 22.34 -19.30
N LEU A 249 -37.19 23.06 -18.59
CA LEU A 249 -37.42 23.53 -17.21
C LEU A 249 -38.39 24.72 -17.20
N PRO A 250 -39.51 24.66 -16.45
CA PRO A 250 -40.31 25.80 -16.10
C PRO A 250 -39.44 26.91 -15.51
N ALA A 251 -39.80 28.16 -15.80
CA ALA A 251 -39.05 29.34 -15.37
C ALA A 251 -38.95 29.50 -13.83
N ASP A 252 -39.79 28.79 -13.06
CA ASP A 252 -39.82 28.83 -11.59
C ASP A 252 -38.91 27.78 -10.92
N LEU A 253 -38.24 26.90 -11.70
CA LEU A 253 -37.30 25.91 -11.16
C LEU A 253 -35.85 26.39 -11.28
N GLY A 254 -35.12 26.34 -10.16
CA GLY A 254 -33.69 26.58 -10.12
C GLY A 254 -32.91 25.29 -10.39
N ARG A 255 -31.93 25.33 -11.30
CA ARG A 255 -30.96 24.24 -11.53
C ARG A 255 -29.57 24.67 -11.09
N GLU A 256 -29.00 23.95 -10.13
CA GLU A 256 -27.63 24.20 -9.64
C GLU A 256 -26.76 22.95 -9.84
N THR A 257 -25.50 23.13 -10.21
CA THR A 257 -24.51 22.05 -10.22
C THR A 257 -23.36 22.39 -9.27
N ILE A 258 -23.17 21.51 -8.28
CA ILE A 258 -22.08 21.58 -7.32
C ILE A 258 -20.95 20.71 -7.86
N HIS A 259 -19.78 21.31 -8.06
CA HIS A 259 -18.56 20.59 -8.39
C HIS A 259 -17.69 20.43 -7.14
N PHE A 260 -17.28 19.20 -6.86
CA PHE A 260 -16.37 18.87 -5.77
C PHE A 260 -14.94 18.78 -6.30
N THR A 261 -14.00 19.38 -5.57
CA THR A 261 -12.57 19.23 -5.90
C THR A 261 -12.08 17.82 -5.57
N ARG A 262 -10.92 17.41 -6.08
CA ARG A 262 -10.36 16.06 -5.82
C ARG A 262 -10.19 15.72 -4.32
N SER A 263 -10.03 16.73 -3.46
CA SER A 263 -9.84 16.57 -2.02
C SER A 263 -11.07 16.97 -1.20
N GLU A 264 -12.18 17.36 -1.85
CA GLU A 264 -13.42 17.75 -1.19
C GLU A 264 -14.30 16.51 -1.00
N ILE A 265 -14.53 16.12 0.25
CA ILE A 265 -15.33 14.94 0.61
C ILE A 265 -16.71 15.42 1.09
N VAL A 266 -17.77 14.81 0.58
CA VAL A 266 -19.13 15.02 1.09
C VAL A 266 -19.31 14.19 2.36
N LYS A 267 -19.24 14.87 3.51
CA LYS A 267 -19.24 14.24 4.83
C LYS A 267 -20.61 14.07 5.46
N GLU A 268 -21.59 14.81 4.95
CA GLU A 268 -22.99 14.68 5.33
C GLU A 268 -23.92 15.08 4.18
N VAL A 269 -25.01 14.32 4.06
CA VAL A 269 -26.20 14.73 3.31
C VAL A 269 -27.38 14.71 4.26
N SER A 270 -28.13 15.80 4.28
CA SER A 270 -29.34 15.95 5.08
C SER A 270 -30.46 16.59 4.27
N GLY A 271 -31.69 16.46 4.72
CA GLY A 271 -32.85 16.93 3.97
C GLY A 271 -34.16 16.74 4.70
N THR A 272 -35.25 17.02 3.99
CA THR A 272 -36.61 16.74 4.45
C THR A 272 -37.39 16.00 3.36
N PHE A 273 -38.36 15.19 3.79
CA PHE A 273 -39.36 14.60 2.91
C PHE A 273 -40.75 14.73 3.53
N GLY A 274 -41.77 14.90 2.69
CA GLY A 274 -43.13 15.13 3.15
C GLY A 274 -44.15 15.02 2.03
N THR A 275 -45.42 15.21 2.37
CA THR A 275 -46.53 15.10 1.41
C THR A 275 -46.61 16.35 0.53
N PHE A 276 -46.61 16.16 -0.78
CA PHE A 276 -46.83 17.19 -1.79
C PHE A 276 -47.78 16.65 -2.86
N ARG A 277 -48.92 17.32 -3.05
CA ARG A 277 -49.97 16.92 -4.01
C ARG A 277 -50.48 15.47 -3.85
N GLY A 278 -50.41 14.92 -2.64
CA GLY A 278 -50.86 13.56 -2.32
C GLY A 278 -49.74 12.53 -2.23
N ASP A 279 -48.55 12.83 -2.76
CA ASP A 279 -47.40 11.92 -2.77
C ASP A 279 -46.37 12.31 -1.71
N THR A 280 -45.70 11.31 -1.11
CA THR A 280 -44.55 11.56 -0.23
C THR A 280 -43.29 11.71 -1.08
N ILE A 281 -42.62 12.86 -0.98
CA ILE A 281 -41.48 13.21 -1.83
C ILE A 281 -40.38 13.92 -1.04
N VAL A 282 -39.17 13.97 -1.62
CA VAL A 282 -38.07 14.75 -1.05
C VAL A 282 -38.30 16.24 -1.32
N THR A 283 -38.38 17.03 -0.25
CA THR A 283 -38.73 18.45 -0.29
C THR A 283 -37.50 19.35 -0.19
N SER A 284 -36.44 18.90 0.51
CA SER A 284 -35.19 19.64 0.56
C SER A 284 -33.95 18.77 0.69
N LEU A 285 -32.81 19.30 0.24
CA LEU A 285 -31.48 18.67 0.38
C LEU A 285 -30.40 19.68 0.73
N THR A 286 -29.47 19.26 1.59
CA THR A 286 -28.29 20.01 2.00
C THR A 286 -27.09 19.08 1.95
N PHE A 287 -25.98 19.57 1.39
CA PHE A 287 -24.72 18.84 1.27
C PHE A 287 -23.67 19.56 2.11
N VAL A 288 -23.05 18.83 3.03
CA VAL A 288 -21.94 19.34 3.83
C VAL A 288 -20.67 18.63 3.38
N THR A 289 -19.68 19.41 2.97
CA THR A 289 -18.36 18.90 2.58
C THR A 289 -17.31 19.22 3.63
N THR A 290 -16.09 18.71 3.44
CA THR A 290 -14.91 19.13 4.21
C THR A 290 -14.59 20.61 4.06
N LEU A 291 -15.09 21.27 3.01
CA LEU A 291 -14.81 22.68 2.70
C LEU A 291 -15.97 23.62 3.01
N ARG A 292 -17.22 23.22 2.75
CA ARG A 292 -18.38 24.12 2.76
C ARG A 292 -19.71 23.38 2.84
N THR A 293 -20.77 24.12 3.17
CA THR A 293 -22.16 23.66 3.10
C THR A 293 -22.86 24.26 1.88
N ARG A 294 -23.69 23.47 1.20
CA ARG A 294 -24.50 23.86 0.04
C ARG A 294 -25.97 23.47 0.25
N GLY A 295 -26.88 24.41 -0.01
CA GLY A 295 -28.32 24.25 0.22
C GLY A 295 -28.85 25.14 1.36
N PRO A 296 -30.10 24.93 1.81
CA PRO A 296 -30.99 23.88 1.34
C PRO A 296 -31.48 24.16 -0.09
N PHE A 297 -31.44 23.13 -0.92
CA PHE A 297 -32.16 23.09 -2.19
C PHE A 297 -33.60 22.71 -1.91
N GLY A 298 -34.56 23.29 -2.64
CA GLY A 298 -35.99 23.14 -2.33
C GLY A 298 -36.41 23.89 -1.05
N LYS A 299 -37.61 23.61 -0.55
CA LYS A 299 -38.12 24.22 0.69
C LYS A 299 -38.28 23.14 1.77
N PRO A 300 -37.54 23.22 2.89
CA PRO A 300 -37.67 22.26 3.97
C PRO A 300 -39.11 22.16 4.47
N ASN A 301 -39.69 20.96 4.41
CA ASN A 301 -41.06 20.69 4.82
C ASN A 301 -41.26 19.20 5.12
N GLY A 302 -41.90 18.85 6.25
CA GLY A 302 -42.10 17.45 6.65
C GLY A 302 -40.98 16.89 7.53
N THR A 303 -40.66 15.61 7.35
CA THR A 303 -39.76 14.84 8.23
C THR A 303 -38.30 15.01 7.79
N ALA A 304 -37.43 15.34 8.74
CA ALA A 304 -36.00 15.49 8.49
C ALA A 304 -35.24 14.16 8.45
N PHE A 305 -34.19 14.09 7.66
CA PHE A 305 -33.20 13.01 7.66
C PHE A 305 -31.78 13.58 7.56
N SER A 306 -30.80 12.83 8.06
CA SER A 306 -29.37 13.17 7.94
C SER A 306 -28.51 11.90 7.97
N VAL A 307 -27.41 11.92 7.22
CA VAL A 307 -26.37 10.89 7.20
C VAL A 307 -25.02 11.56 7.48
N PRO A 308 -24.64 11.76 8.76
CA PRO A 308 -23.41 12.45 9.12
C PRO A 308 -22.19 11.51 9.17
N ASN A 309 -21.00 12.10 9.25
CA ASN A 309 -19.71 11.43 9.55
C ASN A 309 -19.34 10.30 8.58
N THR A 310 -19.52 10.53 7.28
CA THR A 310 -19.28 9.52 6.25
C THR A 310 -18.51 10.08 5.05
N ASN A 311 -18.34 9.29 3.99
CA ASN A 311 -17.85 9.74 2.69
C ASN A 311 -18.85 9.32 1.62
N ILE A 312 -19.67 10.27 1.16
CA ILE A 312 -20.74 10.00 0.20
C ILE A 312 -20.17 10.03 -1.22
N VAL A 313 -20.31 8.91 -1.91
CA VAL A 313 -19.70 8.67 -3.24
C VAL A 313 -20.73 8.55 -4.36
N GLY A 314 -22.02 8.52 -4.02
CA GLY A 314 -23.11 8.50 -4.99
C GLY A 314 -24.48 8.44 -4.32
N PHE A 315 -25.51 8.35 -5.16
CA PHE A 315 -26.91 8.31 -4.74
C PHE A 315 -27.68 7.20 -5.45
N PHE A 316 -28.70 6.68 -4.80
CA PHE A 316 -29.75 5.88 -5.41
C PHE A 316 -31.09 6.55 -5.09
N VAL A 317 -32.06 6.45 -5.98
CA VAL A 317 -33.32 7.19 -5.85
C VAL A 317 -34.51 6.33 -6.18
N ARG A 318 -35.67 6.77 -5.68
CA ARG A 318 -36.97 6.42 -6.27
C ARG A 318 -37.55 7.67 -6.89
N ALA A 319 -37.88 7.60 -8.16
CA ALA A 319 -38.30 8.77 -8.93
C ALA A 319 -39.48 8.44 -9.85
N GLY A 320 -40.30 9.46 -10.08
CA GLY A 320 -41.33 9.50 -11.13
C GLY A 320 -41.23 10.85 -11.82
N SER A 321 -42.27 11.69 -11.68
CA SER A 321 -42.27 13.11 -12.11
C SER A 321 -41.55 14.09 -11.16
N VAL A 322 -41.09 13.58 -10.00
CA VAL A 322 -40.22 14.25 -9.02
C VAL A 322 -39.37 13.19 -8.29
N VAL A 323 -38.46 13.62 -7.41
CA VAL A 323 -37.69 12.69 -6.54
C VAL A 323 -38.55 12.27 -5.35
N ASN A 324 -39.08 11.05 -5.38
CA ASN A 324 -39.91 10.51 -4.30
C ASN A 324 -39.08 10.12 -3.08
N ALA A 325 -37.94 9.46 -3.28
CA ALA A 325 -37.03 9.11 -2.21
C ALA A 325 -35.56 9.16 -2.63
N LEU A 326 -34.69 9.46 -1.67
CA LEU A 326 -33.23 9.52 -1.87
C LEU A 326 -32.53 8.60 -0.88
N GLY A 327 -31.57 7.83 -1.35
CA GLY A 327 -30.58 7.15 -0.55
C GLY A 327 -29.16 7.49 -1.00
N VAL A 328 -28.19 7.16 -0.16
CA VAL A 328 -26.77 7.49 -0.38
C VAL A 328 -25.89 6.25 -0.36
N TYR A 329 -24.83 6.29 -1.16
CA TYR A 329 -23.71 5.34 -1.11
C TYR A 329 -22.57 5.92 -0.29
N GLU A 330 -22.17 5.20 0.75
CA GLU A 330 -21.10 5.56 1.68
C GLU A 330 -19.86 4.71 1.41
N LEU A 331 -18.70 5.36 1.27
CA LEU A 331 -17.41 4.69 1.16
C LEU A 331 -16.98 4.16 2.53
N LEU A 332 -16.78 2.84 2.64
CA LEU A 332 -16.14 2.23 3.80
C LEU A 332 -14.65 2.09 3.52
N GLU A 333 -13.81 2.83 4.26
CA GLU A 333 -12.37 2.59 4.24
C GLU A 333 -12.07 1.34 5.07
N ASN A 334 -11.45 0.33 4.44
CA ASN A 334 -10.95 -0.83 5.19
C ASN A 334 -9.76 -0.37 6.04
N ASN A 335 -9.99 -0.13 7.32
CA ASN A 335 -8.94 -0.09 8.33
C ASN A 335 -8.43 -1.52 8.56
N ASN A 336 -7.66 -2.04 7.62
CA ASN A 336 -6.81 -3.20 7.88
C ASN A 336 -5.58 -2.67 8.62
N TYR A 337 -5.68 -2.65 9.95
CA TYR A 337 -4.53 -2.50 10.85
C TYR A 337 -3.61 -3.72 10.79
#